data_AF-A0ABD2UCR8-F1
#
_entry.id   AF-A0ABD2UCR8-F1
#
_cell.length_a   1.000
_cell.length_b   1.000
_cell.length_c   1.000
_cell.angle_alpha   90.00
_cell.angle_beta   90.00
_cell.angle_gamma   90.00
#
_symmetry.space_group_name_H-M   'P 1'
#
loop_
_entity.id
_entity.type
_entity.pdbx_description
1 polymer ?
#
loop_
_entity_poly.entity_id
_entity_poly.type
_entity_poly.pdbx_seq_one_letter_code
_entity_poly.pdbx_strand_id
1 'polypeptide(L)'
;MAYKSKQLFESARSEEEARKIEVPELTPKNWNRLCDMWIDLKHKKRCDISKVNQTKLKSNHFMGSKAFVAARAELSENEPKKVEPDRIEFYKHTHYTSKKGWSSLEAETHYNNMKDLKDLYTSGEASMTTDEIVDTVPGTKLGYIRGLGYGPKANTTRATQRKTTELEDSLRKAKQEAASAQNNLQNRLNVAETVVENQQTQIQHQQSQIQDHQSLIEALNSQLNTIVARQEEMFRKMQCFARSSPSRVEATQTYVIIFAYFFFMKYINMYNLVSNFAYFLL
;
A
#
# COMPACT_ATOMS: atom_id res chain seq x y z
N MET A 1 47.85 17.13 -26.99
CA MET A 1 48.77 18.03 -26.24
C MET A 1 49.63 17.24 -25.26
N ALA A 2 49.12 16.85 -24.08
CA ALA A 2 49.95 16.28 -23.00
C ALA A 2 50.80 15.03 -23.37
N TYR A 3 50.26 14.11 -24.17
CA TYR A 3 51.00 12.90 -24.58
C TYR A 3 52.22 13.20 -25.46
N LYS A 4 52.05 14.05 -26.48
CA LYS A 4 53.14 14.47 -27.39
C LYS A 4 54.23 15.23 -26.64
N SER A 5 53.82 16.17 -25.76
CA SER A 5 54.71 16.92 -24.90
C SER A 5 55.51 15.99 -23.97
N LYS A 6 54.90 14.93 -23.44
CA LYS A 6 55.60 13.95 -22.60
C LYS A 6 56.62 13.13 -23.39
N GLN A 7 56.29 12.71 -24.60
CA GLN A 7 57.22 11.98 -25.47
C GLN A 7 58.47 12.80 -25.80
N LEU A 8 58.30 14.09 -26.09
CA LEU A 8 59.42 15.00 -26.32
C LEU A 8 60.34 15.09 -25.10
N PHE A 9 59.75 15.24 -23.90
CA PHE A 9 60.51 15.24 -22.66
C PHE A 9 61.28 13.92 -22.43
N GLU A 10 60.64 12.77 -22.70
CA GLU A 10 61.27 11.45 -22.55
C GLU A 10 62.33 11.14 -23.61
N SER A 11 62.30 11.83 -24.75
CA SER A 11 63.30 11.67 -25.81
C SER A 11 64.63 12.37 -25.53
N ALA A 12 64.64 13.35 -24.61
CA ALA A 12 65.85 14.04 -24.18
C ALA A 12 66.74 13.15 -23.31
N ARG A 13 68.06 13.29 -23.42
CA ARG A 13 69.03 12.51 -22.64
C ARG A 13 69.29 13.10 -21.26
N SER A 14 69.00 14.39 -21.06
CA SER A 14 69.15 15.08 -19.77
C SER A 14 68.04 16.09 -19.52
N GLU A 15 67.92 16.56 -18.27
CA GLU A 15 66.94 17.58 -17.87
C GLU A 15 67.21 18.92 -18.56
N GLU A 16 68.49 19.29 -18.72
CA GLU A 16 68.93 20.50 -19.41
C GLU A 16 68.60 20.45 -20.91
N GLU A 17 68.72 19.27 -21.52
CA GLU A 17 68.33 19.05 -22.91
C GLU A 17 66.80 19.14 -23.07
N ALA A 18 66.04 18.51 -22.16
CA ALA A 18 64.59 18.56 -22.17
C ALA A 18 64.05 20.00 -22.06
N ARG A 19 64.68 20.85 -21.24
CA ARG A 19 64.26 22.26 -21.05
C ARG A 19 64.54 23.16 -22.25
N LYS A 20 65.47 22.77 -23.14
CA LYS A 20 65.80 23.51 -24.37
C LYS A 20 64.86 23.20 -25.53
N ILE A 21 64.02 22.16 -25.41
CA ILE A 21 63.06 21.80 -26.45
C ILE A 21 62.02 22.93 -26.58
N GLU A 22 61.89 23.48 -27.79
CA GLU A 22 60.83 24.41 -28.13
C GLU A 22 59.57 23.65 -28.56
N VAL A 23 58.46 23.91 -27.87
CA VAL A 23 57.15 23.33 -28.18
C VAL A 23 56.27 24.47 -28.72
N PRO A 24 55.95 24.52 -30.03
CA PRO A 24 55.24 25.65 -30.65
C PRO A 24 53.90 26.01 -29.99
N GLU A 25 53.26 25.04 -29.36
CA GLU A 25 51.96 25.18 -28.70
C GLU A 25 52.05 25.68 -27.25
N LEU A 26 53.26 25.79 -26.68
CA LEU A 26 53.49 26.13 -25.28
C LEU A 26 54.51 27.25 -25.12
N THR A 27 54.25 28.16 -24.18
CA THR A 27 55.27 29.13 -23.77
C THR A 27 56.43 28.42 -23.06
N PRO A 28 57.67 28.93 -23.15
CA PRO A 28 58.82 28.36 -22.45
C PRO A 28 58.60 28.20 -20.94
N LYS A 29 57.85 29.14 -20.32
CA LYS A 29 57.46 29.07 -18.91
C LYS A 29 56.55 27.86 -18.61
N ASN A 30 55.55 27.62 -19.46
CA ASN A 30 54.64 26.48 -19.29
C ASN A 30 55.36 25.15 -19.55
N TRP A 31 56.27 25.10 -20.53
CA TRP A 31 57.11 23.94 -20.80
C TRP A 31 58.01 23.59 -19.60
N ASN A 32 58.73 24.57 -19.06
CA ASN A 32 59.56 24.36 -17.87
C ASN A 32 58.77 23.84 -16.67
N ARG A 33 57.54 24.35 -16.45
CA ARG A 33 56.66 23.84 -15.39
C ARG A 33 56.27 22.37 -15.59
N LEU A 34 56.08 21.93 -16.84
CA LEU A 34 55.81 20.53 -17.15
C LEU A 34 57.06 19.66 -16.90
N CYS A 35 58.24 20.15 -17.28
CA CYS A 35 59.51 19.49 -16.96
C CYS A 35 59.68 19.31 -15.44
N ASP A 36 59.46 20.37 -14.66
CA ASP A 36 59.53 20.32 -13.18
C ASP A 36 58.58 19.26 -12.61
N MET A 37 57.33 19.23 -13.10
CA MET A 37 56.33 18.25 -12.69
C MET A 37 56.75 16.81 -13.03
N TRP A 38 57.37 16.59 -14.19
CA TRP A 38 57.79 15.26 -14.61
C TRP A 38 59.08 14.78 -13.97
N ILE A 39 59.95 15.69 -13.53
CA ILE A 39 61.17 15.40 -12.77
C ILE A 39 60.83 15.05 -11.33
N ASP A 40 59.84 15.72 -10.74
CA ASP A 40 59.40 15.53 -9.35
C ASP A 40 59.19 14.04 -8.99
N LEU A 41 59.92 13.59 -7.97
CA LEU A 41 59.87 12.22 -7.48
C LEU A 41 58.49 11.85 -6.95
N LYS A 42 57.75 12.80 -6.36
CA LYS A 42 56.40 12.53 -5.84
C LYS A 42 55.42 12.29 -6.99
N HIS A 43 55.55 13.03 -8.08
CA HIS A 43 54.80 12.78 -9.31
C HIS A 43 55.16 11.43 -9.94
N LYS A 44 56.44 11.11 -10.11
CA LYS A 44 56.90 9.82 -10.65
C LYS A 44 56.33 8.63 -9.87
N LYS A 45 56.47 8.64 -8.54
CA LYS A 45 55.88 7.60 -7.66
C LYS A 45 54.38 7.44 -7.87
N ARG A 46 53.64 8.55 -8.03
CA ARG A 46 52.19 8.50 -8.29
C ARG A 46 51.87 7.89 -9.64
N CYS A 47 52.65 8.21 -10.68
CA CYS A 47 52.51 7.62 -12.00
C CYS A 47 52.77 6.11 -11.97
N ASP A 48 53.80 5.65 -11.27
CA ASP A 48 54.12 4.22 -11.16
C ASP A 48 53.02 3.44 -10.42
N ILE A 49 52.52 3.99 -9.31
CA ILE A 49 51.35 3.43 -8.62
C ILE A 49 50.13 3.37 -9.55
N SER A 50 49.88 4.44 -10.32
CA SER A 50 48.77 4.48 -11.27
C SER A 50 48.91 3.44 -12.38
N LYS A 51 50.12 3.20 -12.90
CA LYS A 51 50.40 2.14 -13.89
C LYS A 51 50.09 0.75 -13.31
N VAL A 52 50.56 0.47 -12.09
CA VAL A 52 50.26 -0.78 -11.37
C VAL A 52 48.77 -0.94 -11.07
N ASN A 53 48.05 0.16 -10.80
CA ASN A 53 46.60 0.09 -10.60
C ASN A 53 45.86 -0.17 -11.91
N GLN A 54 46.34 0.38 -13.04
CA GLN A 54 45.78 0.10 -14.36
C GLN A 54 45.95 -1.37 -14.75
N THR A 55 47.07 -2.02 -14.42
CA THR A 55 47.24 -3.46 -14.70
C THR A 55 46.31 -4.35 -13.87
N LYS A 56 45.79 -3.85 -12.75
CA LYS A 56 44.79 -4.54 -11.91
C LYS A 56 43.34 -4.32 -12.36
N LEU A 57 43.11 -3.42 -13.32
CA LEU A 57 41.77 -3.11 -13.80
C LEU A 57 41.29 -4.22 -14.73
N LYS A 58 40.28 -4.97 -14.29
CA LYS A 58 39.85 -6.19 -14.99
C LYS A 58 38.82 -5.98 -16.10
N SER A 59 38.12 -4.85 -16.07
CA SER A 59 37.17 -4.46 -17.11
C SER A 59 37.19 -2.95 -17.30
N ASN A 60 37.10 -2.52 -18.56
CA ASN A 60 36.90 -1.13 -18.97
C ASN A 60 35.49 -0.98 -19.55
N HIS A 61 34.99 0.25 -19.64
CA HIS A 61 33.78 0.58 -20.40
C HIS A 61 34.15 1.36 -21.67
N PHE A 62 33.25 1.38 -22.65
CA PHE A 62 33.47 2.06 -23.94
C PHE A 62 33.11 3.55 -23.93
N MET A 63 32.55 4.06 -22.84
CA MET A 63 32.13 5.47 -22.75
C MET A 63 33.26 6.51 -22.68
N GLY A 64 34.52 6.08 -22.61
CA GLY A 64 35.66 7.00 -22.51
C GLY A 64 35.56 7.90 -21.28
N SER A 65 35.73 9.21 -21.46
CA SER A 65 35.62 10.20 -20.36
C SER A 65 34.18 10.65 -20.08
N LYS A 66 33.17 10.10 -20.77
CA LYS A 66 31.77 10.46 -20.52
C LYS A 66 31.31 9.90 -19.18
N ALA A 67 30.72 10.76 -18.35
CA ALA A 67 30.14 10.34 -17.07
C ALA A 67 28.92 9.43 -17.29
N PHE A 68 28.75 8.43 -16.42
CA PHE A 68 27.61 7.51 -16.53
C PHE A 68 26.25 8.20 -16.36
N VAL A 69 26.15 9.26 -15.56
CA VAL A 69 24.91 10.07 -15.45
C VAL A 69 24.52 10.65 -16.81
N ALA A 70 25.49 11.20 -17.55
CA ALA A 70 25.24 11.74 -18.89
C ALA A 70 24.89 10.62 -19.89
N ALA A 71 25.61 9.49 -19.84
CA ALA A 71 25.32 8.34 -20.70
C ALA A 71 23.92 7.75 -20.45
N ARG A 72 23.45 7.76 -19.19
CA ARG A 72 22.09 7.33 -18.83
C ARG A 72 21.02 8.26 -19.39
N ALA A 73 21.22 9.57 -19.26
CA ALA A 73 20.29 10.56 -19.80
C ALA A 73 20.18 10.48 -21.32
N GLU A 74 21.31 10.31 -22.02
CA GLU A 74 21.30 10.10 -23.47
C GLU A 74 20.53 8.83 -23.87
N LEU A 75 20.69 7.74 -23.11
CA LEU A 75 19.96 6.51 -23.37
C LEU A 75 18.45 6.67 -23.18
N SER A 76 18.02 7.32 -22.09
CA SER A 76 16.60 7.54 -21.84
C SER A 76 15.97 8.47 -22.88
N GLU A 77 16.69 9.48 -23.38
CA GLU A 77 16.19 10.36 -24.44
C GLU A 77 15.98 9.64 -25.78
N ASN A 78 16.79 8.63 -26.07
CA ASN A 78 16.68 7.83 -27.29
C ASN A 78 15.59 6.73 -27.21
N GLU A 79 15.12 6.41 -26.00
CA GLU A 79 14.01 5.47 -25.81
C GLU A 79 12.67 6.16 -26.12
N PRO A 80 11.78 5.57 -26.95
CA PRO A 80 10.52 6.19 -27.35
C PRO A 80 9.58 6.49 -26.18
N LYS A 81 9.75 5.78 -25.05
CA LYS A 81 8.97 5.98 -23.82
C LYS A 81 9.65 6.91 -22.80
N LYS A 82 10.87 7.39 -23.07
CA LYS A 82 11.71 8.18 -22.14
C LYS A 82 11.86 7.54 -20.75
N VAL A 83 11.84 6.22 -20.71
CA VAL A 83 11.99 5.45 -19.46
C VAL A 83 13.49 5.34 -19.16
N GLU A 84 13.84 5.46 -17.87
CA GLU A 84 15.22 5.26 -17.44
C GLU A 84 15.66 3.82 -17.73
N PRO A 85 16.81 3.60 -18.39
CA PRO A 85 17.28 2.27 -18.73
C PRO A 85 17.59 1.46 -17.47
N ASP A 86 17.18 0.18 -17.50
CA ASP A 86 17.49 -0.77 -16.45
C ASP A 86 19.02 -0.86 -16.21
N ARG A 87 19.46 -1.08 -14.97
CA ARG A 87 20.91 -1.12 -14.66
C ARG A 87 21.65 -2.23 -15.42
N ILE A 88 20.99 -3.36 -15.68
CA ILE A 88 21.56 -4.46 -16.47
C ILE A 88 21.69 -4.08 -17.95
N GLU A 89 20.67 -3.40 -18.50
CA GLU A 89 20.70 -2.90 -19.88
C GLU A 89 21.76 -1.81 -20.05
N PHE A 90 21.86 -0.89 -19.09
CA PHE A 90 22.89 0.12 -19.03
C PHE A 90 24.30 -0.49 -18.96
N TYR A 91 24.48 -1.57 -18.20
CA TYR A 91 25.75 -2.29 -18.13
C TYR A 91 26.14 -2.83 -19.51
N LYS A 92 25.21 -3.48 -20.23
CA LYS A 92 25.44 -3.93 -21.60
C LYS A 92 25.79 -2.77 -22.53
N HIS A 93 25.04 -1.67 -22.50
CA HIS A 93 25.30 -0.52 -23.35
C HIS A 93 26.72 0.04 -23.17
N THR A 94 27.20 0.07 -21.93
CA THR A 94 28.51 0.65 -21.61
C THR A 94 29.69 -0.31 -21.83
N HIS A 95 29.47 -1.62 -21.82
CA HIS A 95 30.52 -2.64 -21.88
C HIS A 95 30.48 -3.52 -23.15
N TYR A 96 29.49 -3.35 -24.02
CA TYR A 96 29.37 -4.06 -25.28
C TYR A 96 29.26 -3.09 -26.47
N THR A 97 29.86 -3.45 -27.59
CA THR A 97 29.67 -2.74 -28.87
C THR A 97 29.63 -3.76 -30.00
N SER A 98 28.69 -3.63 -30.94
CA SER A 98 28.54 -4.56 -32.07
C SER A 98 29.82 -4.76 -32.90
N LYS A 99 30.67 -3.72 -32.97
CA LYS A 99 31.95 -3.75 -33.70
C LYS A 99 33.09 -4.46 -32.95
N LYS A 100 33.10 -4.41 -31.61
CA LYS A 100 34.24 -4.87 -30.78
C LYS A 100 33.88 -6.03 -29.86
N GLY A 101 32.60 -6.37 -29.74
CA GLY A 101 32.10 -7.30 -28.74
C GLY A 101 32.14 -6.69 -27.32
N TRP A 102 32.33 -7.56 -26.33
CA TRP A 102 32.49 -7.19 -24.93
C TRP A 102 33.84 -6.53 -24.65
N SER A 103 33.88 -5.62 -23.68
CA SER A 103 35.10 -4.90 -23.30
C SER A 103 36.15 -5.78 -22.61
N SER A 104 35.72 -6.86 -21.95
CA SER A 104 36.57 -7.94 -21.45
C SER A 104 35.74 -9.20 -21.21
N LEU A 105 36.40 -10.35 -21.07
CA LEU A 105 35.75 -11.61 -20.70
C LEU A 105 35.00 -11.49 -19.37
N GLU A 106 35.58 -10.78 -18.39
CA GLU A 106 34.93 -10.52 -17.10
C GLU A 106 33.65 -9.69 -17.26
N ALA A 107 33.64 -8.74 -18.21
CA ALA A 107 32.43 -7.96 -18.47
C ALA A 107 31.29 -8.82 -19.02
N GLU A 108 31.61 -9.75 -19.92
CA GLU A 108 30.65 -10.74 -20.44
C GLU A 108 30.14 -11.67 -19.34
N THR A 109 31.04 -12.25 -18.53
CA THR A 109 30.65 -13.11 -17.40
C THR A 109 29.74 -12.37 -16.42
N HIS A 110 30.05 -11.11 -16.09
CA HIS A 110 29.18 -10.31 -15.23
C HIS A 110 27.80 -10.10 -15.84
N TYR A 111 27.71 -9.76 -17.13
CA TYR A 111 26.41 -9.58 -17.77
C TYR A 111 25.58 -10.86 -17.78
N ASN A 112 26.20 -12.00 -18.11
CA ASN A 112 25.50 -13.29 -18.13
C ASN A 112 25.01 -13.65 -16.72
N ASN A 113 25.84 -13.52 -15.69
CA ASN A 113 25.42 -13.76 -14.30
C ASN A 113 24.28 -12.83 -13.87
N MET A 114 24.32 -11.54 -14.24
CA MET A 114 23.24 -10.60 -13.95
C MET A 114 21.93 -11.02 -14.63
N LYS A 115 22.01 -11.49 -15.88
CA LYS A 115 20.86 -11.96 -16.64
C LYS A 115 20.27 -13.24 -16.03
N ASP A 116 21.11 -14.22 -15.72
CA ASP A 116 20.68 -15.49 -15.11
C ASP A 116 19.99 -15.25 -13.75
N LEU A 117 20.53 -14.35 -12.92
CA LEU A 117 19.88 -13.96 -11.67
C LEU A 117 18.55 -13.24 -11.91
N LYS A 118 18.48 -12.32 -12.89
CA LYS A 118 17.23 -11.63 -13.24
C LYS A 118 16.15 -12.62 -13.67
N ASP A 119 16.51 -13.59 -14.49
CA ASP A 119 15.59 -14.62 -14.98
C ASP A 119 15.12 -15.54 -13.83
N LEU A 120 16.02 -15.92 -12.91
CA LEU A 120 15.69 -16.69 -11.72
C LEU A 120 14.66 -15.98 -10.82
N TYR A 121 14.91 -14.71 -10.47
CA TYR A 121 14.05 -13.95 -9.55
C TYR A 121 12.75 -13.44 -10.18
N THR A 122 12.66 -13.40 -11.52
CA THR A 122 11.38 -13.16 -12.20
C THR A 122 10.43 -14.36 -12.06
N SER A 123 10.95 -15.55 -11.72
CA SER A 123 10.18 -16.80 -11.59
C SER A 123 9.93 -17.27 -10.14
N GLY A 124 10.57 -16.68 -9.14
CA GLY A 124 10.53 -17.12 -7.74
C GLY A 124 9.84 -16.15 -6.77
N GLU A 125 9.55 -16.62 -5.54
CA GLU A 125 8.99 -15.82 -4.44
C GLU A 125 9.99 -14.83 -3.81
N ALA A 126 11.30 -15.04 -4.01
CA ALA A 126 12.34 -14.14 -3.53
C ALA A 126 12.49 -12.95 -4.50
N SER A 127 12.43 -11.72 -3.98
CA SER A 127 12.65 -10.52 -4.79
C SER A 127 14.03 -9.93 -4.49
N MET A 128 15.01 -10.21 -5.35
CA MET A 128 16.15 -9.30 -5.50
C MET A 128 15.80 -8.28 -6.57
N THR A 129 15.94 -7.00 -6.24
CA THR A 129 15.79 -5.92 -7.21
C THR A 129 16.94 -5.96 -8.22
N THR A 130 16.70 -5.41 -9.42
CA THR A 130 17.75 -5.37 -10.46
C THR A 130 19.00 -4.62 -10.00
N ASP A 131 18.81 -3.60 -9.15
CA ASP A 131 19.89 -2.84 -8.55
C ASP A 131 20.77 -3.69 -7.65
N GLU A 132 20.16 -4.51 -6.77
CA GLU A 132 20.90 -5.43 -5.89
C GLU A 132 21.65 -6.49 -6.68
N ILE A 133 21.09 -6.97 -7.80
CA ILE A 133 21.77 -7.92 -8.70
C ILE A 133 23.03 -7.26 -9.30
N VAL A 134 22.90 -6.05 -9.81
CA VAL A 134 24.02 -5.32 -10.44
C VAL A 134 25.08 -4.89 -9.41
N ASP A 135 24.71 -4.74 -8.14
CA ASP A 135 25.67 -4.48 -7.06
C ASP A 135 26.39 -5.76 -6.59
N THR A 136 25.69 -6.88 -6.58
CA THR A 136 26.22 -8.16 -6.10
C THR A 136 27.19 -8.79 -7.08
N VAL A 137 26.87 -8.83 -8.38
CA VAL A 137 27.64 -9.58 -9.39
C VAL A 137 29.07 -9.04 -9.61
N PRO A 138 29.27 -7.73 -9.83
CA PRO A 138 30.61 -7.14 -9.93
C PRO A 138 31.29 -7.00 -8.56
N GLY A 139 30.57 -7.27 -7.48
CA GLY A 139 31.01 -7.07 -6.10
C GLY A 139 30.86 -5.63 -5.62
N THR A 140 30.65 -5.51 -4.31
CA THR A 140 30.52 -4.22 -3.61
C THR A 140 31.86 -3.81 -2.99
N LYS A 141 32.12 -2.50 -2.96
CA LYS A 141 33.25 -1.92 -2.23
C LYS A 141 32.74 -0.86 -1.28
N LEU A 142 33.28 -0.82 -0.06
CA LEU A 142 32.90 0.20 0.92
C LEU A 142 33.17 1.61 0.33
N GLY A 143 32.13 2.45 0.27
CA GLY A 143 32.16 3.84 -0.18
C GLY A 143 32.07 4.03 -1.69
N TYR A 144 31.92 2.96 -2.47
CA TYR A 144 31.89 3.02 -3.93
C TYR A 144 30.95 1.98 -4.53
N ILE A 145 29.93 2.44 -5.27
CA ILE A 145 29.05 1.56 -6.04
C ILE A 145 29.66 1.37 -7.43
N ARG A 146 29.91 0.11 -7.80
CA ARG A 146 30.52 -0.22 -9.09
C ARG A 146 29.52 0.10 -10.22
N GLY A 147 29.97 0.78 -11.27
CA GLY A 147 29.13 1.05 -12.45
C GLY A 147 28.22 2.29 -12.35
N LEU A 148 28.28 3.08 -11.27
CA LEU A 148 27.43 4.28 -11.09
C LEU A 148 28.17 5.63 -11.18
N GLY A 149 29.51 5.62 -11.26
CA GLY A 149 30.30 6.84 -11.41
C GLY A 149 30.15 7.80 -10.23
N TYR A 150 30.01 9.11 -10.51
CA TYR A 150 29.61 10.10 -9.50
C TYR A 150 28.09 10.00 -9.26
N GLY A 151 27.70 9.23 -8.25
CA GLY A 151 26.30 9.01 -7.86
C GLY A 151 26.15 8.82 -6.34
N PRO A 152 24.97 8.37 -5.85
CA PRO A 152 24.77 8.03 -4.45
C PRO A 152 25.89 7.11 -3.95
N LYS A 153 26.60 7.54 -2.91
CA LYS A 153 27.66 6.73 -2.31
C LYS A 153 27.02 5.74 -1.36
N ALA A 154 27.45 4.48 -1.42
CA ALA A 154 27.05 3.50 -0.42
C ALA A 154 27.37 4.03 0.98
N ASN A 155 26.35 4.12 1.84
CA ASN A 155 26.46 4.59 3.20
C ASN A 155 27.23 3.55 4.03
N THR A 156 28.55 3.73 4.15
CA THR A 156 29.47 2.66 4.57
C THR A 156 30.13 2.90 5.90
N THR A 157 29.66 3.90 6.64
CA THR A 157 29.98 4.04 8.05
C THR A 157 29.21 2.99 8.84
N ARG A 158 29.88 2.30 9.77
CA ARG A 158 29.27 1.34 10.71
C ARG A 158 28.02 1.91 11.41
N ALA A 159 28.01 3.21 11.68
CA ALA A 159 26.86 3.92 12.23
C ALA A 159 25.63 3.90 11.31
N THR A 160 25.81 4.05 10.00
CA THR A 160 24.69 4.01 9.06
C THR A 160 24.17 2.60 8.84
N GLN A 161 25.05 1.60 8.83
CA GLN A 161 24.62 0.19 8.79
C GLN A 161 23.78 -0.20 10.00
N ARG A 162 24.14 0.29 11.21
CA ARG A 162 23.31 0.08 12.41
C ARG A 162 21.94 0.75 12.27
N LYS A 163 21.89 1.97 11.76
CA LYS A 163 20.62 2.67 11.51
C LYS A 163 19.74 1.94 10.50
N THR A 164 20.31 1.39 9.43
CA THR A 164 19.53 0.62 8.46
C THR A 164 18.98 -0.67 9.07
N THR A 165 19.78 -1.41 9.85
CA THR A 165 19.28 -2.61 10.54
C THR A 165 18.21 -2.27 11.58
N GLU A 166 18.39 -1.18 12.34
CA GLU A 166 17.38 -0.71 13.31
C GLU A 166 16.06 -0.31 12.61
N LEU A 167 16.14 0.33 11.44
CA LEU A 167 14.97 0.67 10.62
C LEU A 167 14.30 -0.58 10.05
N GLU A 168 15.07 -1.54 9.55
CA GLU A 168 14.55 -2.82 9.05
C GLU A 168 13.86 -3.63 10.16
N ASP A 169 14.45 -3.70 11.35
CA ASP A 169 13.83 -4.34 12.51
C ASP A 169 12.56 -3.62 12.96
N SER A 170 12.57 -2.29 12.98
CA SER A 170 11.39 -1.48 13.30
C SER A 170 10.28 -1.69 12.28
N LEU A 171 10.62 -1.77 10.99
CA LEU A 171 9.67 -2.06 9.92
C LEU A 171 9.07 -3.47 10.05
N ARG A 172 9.90 -4.46 10.35
CA ARG A 172 9.46 -5.84 10.59
C ARG A 172 8.48 -5.91 11.77
N LYS A 173 8.82 -5.24 12.88
CA LYS A 173 7.96 -5.17 14.06
C LYS A 173 6.62 -4.49 13.75
N ALA A 174 6.65 -3.34 13.08
CA ALA A 174 5.43 -2.63 12.68
C ALA A 174 4.54 -3.46 11.76
N LYS A 175 5.12 -4.22 10.81
CA LYS A 175 4.39 -5.16 9.95
C LYS A 175 3.73 -6.28 10.76
N GLN A 176 4.43 -6.84 11.73
CA GLN A 176 3.90 -7.90 12.58
C GLN A 176 2.77 -7.38 13.50
N GLU A 177 2.93 -6.19 14.06
CA GLU A 177 1.89 -5.52 14.85
C GLU A 177 0.65 -5.23 13.99
N ALA A 178 0.81 -4.72 12.77
CA ALA A 178 -0.30 -4.48 11.84
C ALA A 178 -1.03 -5.78 11.49
N ALA A 179 -0.31 -6.88 11.20
CA ALA A 179 -0.92 -8.18 10.94
C ALA A 179 -1.69 -8.72 12.16
N SER A 180 -1.15 -8.55 13.36
CA SER A 180 -1.84 -8.94 14.60
C SER A 180 -3.10 -8.11 14.87
N ALA A 181 -3.05 -6.79 14.61
CA ALA A 181 -4.19 -5.89 14.74
C ALA A 181 -5.28 -6.23 13.72
N GLN A 182 -4.91 -6.56 12.49
CA GLN A 182 -5.84 -7.01 11.45
C GLN A 182 -6.53 -8.33 11.85
N ASN A 183 -5.79 -9.31 12.37
CA ASN A 183 -6.38 -10.56 12.86
C ASN A 183 -7.36 -10.31 14.02
N ASN A 184 -6.99 -9.44 14.97
CA ASN A 184 -7.87 -9.07 16.08
C ASN A 184 -9.17 -8.40 15.59
N LEU A 185 -9.08 -7.47 14.64
CA LEU A 185 -10.24 -6.83 14.04
C LEU A 185 -11.13 -7.84 13.31
N GLN A 186 -10.55 -8.80 12.58
CA GLN A 186 -11.31 -9.85 11.91
C GLN A 186 -12.08 -10.73 12.91
N ASN A 187 -11.43 -11.13 14.02
CA ASN A 187 -12.10 -11.89 15.07
C ASN A 187 -13.26 -11.10 15.69
N ARG A 188 -13.07 -9.78 15.92
CA ARG A 188 -14.13 -8.91 16.44
C ARG A 188 -15.29 -8.75 15.44
N LEU A 189 -15.01 -8.69 14.13
CA LEU A 189 -16.05 -8.64 13.10
C LEU A 189 -16.86 -9.93 13.08
N ASN A 190 -16.22 -11.10 13.10
CA ASN A 190 -16.92 -12.38 13.12
C ASN A 190 -17.81 -12.52 14.39
N VAL A 191 -17.32 -12.06 15.55
CA VAL A 191 -18.13 -12.04 16.78
C VAL A 191 -19.30 -11.07 16.65
N ALA A 192 -19.09 -9.87 16.12
CA ALA A 192 -20.18 -8.92 15.89
C ALA A 192 -21.23 -9.46 14.91
N GLU A 193 -20.80 -10.16 13.86
CA GLU A 193 -21.68 -10.80 12.87
C GLU A 193 -22.58 -11.86 13.51
N THR A 194 -22.01 -12.78 14.29
CA THR A 194 -22.80 -13.79 15.02
C THR A 194 -23.79 -13.18 16.02
N VAL A 195 -23.44 -12.07 16.69
CA VAL A 195 -24.37 -11.34 17.57
C VAL A 195 -25.52 -10.73 16.77
N VAL A 196 -25.22 -10.13 15.61
CA VAL A 196 -26.25 -9.56 14.72
C VAL A 196 -27.19 -10.64 14.18
N GLU A 197 -26.67 -11.80 13.77
CA GLU A 197 -27.49 -12.94 13.34
C GLU A 197 -28.42 -13.44 14.45
N ASN A 198 -27.88 -13.59 15.67
CA ASN A 198 -28.68 -13.99 16.83
C ASN A 198 -29.77 -12.96 17.16
N GLN A 199 -29.45 -11.67 17.12
CA GLN A 199 -30.45 -10.61 17.31
C GLN A 199 -31.51 -10.62 16.21
N GLN A 200 -31.11 -10.84 14.96
CA GLN A 200 -32.03 -10.90 13.83
C GLN A 200 -33.04 -12.05 13.96
N THR A 201 -32.59 -13.24 14.38
CA THR A 201 -33.49 -14.37 14.63
C THR A 201 -34.46 -14.10 15.79
N GLN A 202 -34.01 -13.43 16.84
CA GLN A 202 -34.87 -13.01 17.96
C GLN A 202 -35.93 -12.00 17.52
N ILE A 203 -35.56 -11.00 16.71
CA ILE A 203 -36.49 -10.00 16.17
C ILE A 203 -37.54 -10.68 15.28
N GLN A 204 -37.13 -11.61 14.42
CA GLN A 204 -38.07 -12.38 13.58
C GLN A 204 -39.05 -13.19 14.43
N HIS A 205 -38.58 -13.83 15.50
CA HIS A 205 -39.45 -14.55 16.42
C HIS A 205 -40.47 -13.62 17.08
N GLN A 206 -40.04 -12.46 17.56
CA GLN A 206 -40.93 -11.45 18.14
C GLN A 206 -41.95 -10.93 17.13
N GLN A 207 -41.56 -10.69 15.88
CA GLN A 207 -42.47 -10.29 14.81
C GLN A 207 -43.55 -11.34 14.54
N SER A 208 -43.19 -12.62 14.55
CA SER A 208 -44.18 -13.71 14.41
C SER A 208 -45.19 -13.69 15.55
N GLN A 209 -44.74 -13.55 16.80
CA GLN A 209 -45.65 -13.46 17.95
C GLN A 209 -46.58 -12.24 17.86
N ILE A 210 -46.07 -11.09 17.42
CA ILE A 210 -46.86 -9.88 17.22
C ILE A 210 -47.94 -10.13 16.16
N GLN A 211 -47.62 -10.82 15.07
CA GLN A 211 -48.56 -11.16 14.01
C GLN A 211 -49.69 -12.09 14.52
N ASP A 212 -49.33 -13.07 15.34
CA ASP A 212 -50.30 -13.99 15.97
C ASP A 212 -51.23 -13.23 16.91
N HIS A 213 -50.67 -12.34 17.75
CA HIS A 213 -51.44 -11.48 18.64
C HIS A 213 -52.37 -10.53 17.87
N GLN A 214 -51.92 -9.96 16.74
CA GLN A 214 -52.76 -9.13 15.87
C GLN A 214 -53.95 -9.91 15.31
N SER A 215 -53.71 -11.14 14.82
CA SER A 215 -54.77 -12.02 14.30
C SER A 215 -55.80 -12.37 15.38
N LEU A 216 -55.35 -12.60 16.63
CA LEU A 216 -56.25 -12.83 17.75
C LEU A 216 -57.12 -11.60 18.08
N ILE A 217 -56.52 -10.41 18.07
CA ILE A 217 -57.25 -9.15 18.30
C ILE A 217 -58.31 -8.94 17.22
N GLU A 218 -58.00 -9.20 15.96
CA GLU A 218 -58.97 -9.11 14.86
C GLU A 218 -60.14 -10.09 15.03
N ALA A 219 -59.86 -11.33 15.43
CA ALA A 219 -60.89 -12.31 15.72
C ALA A 219 -61.80 -11.89 16.88
N LEU A 220 -61.22 -11.35 17.96
CA LEU A 220 -61.97 -10.82 19.10
C LEU A 220 -62.83 -9.61 18.70
N ASN A 221 -62.30 -8.69 17.89
CA ASN A 221 -63.05 -7.54 17.39
C ASN A 221 -64.23 -7.97 16.50
N SER A 222 -64.03 -8.97 15.66
CA SER A 222 -65.11 -9.56 14.86
C SER A 222 -66.21 -10.13 15.76
N GLN A 223 -65.85 -10.92 16.78
CA GLN A 223 -66.81 -11.44 17.75
C GLN A 223 -67.56 -10.31 18.47
N LEU A 224 -66.86 -9.28 18.94
CA LEU A 224 -67.48 -8.13 19.61
C LEU A 224 -68.51 -7.45 18.71
N ASN A 225 -68.17 -7.22 17.44
CA ASN A 225 -69.07 -6.61 16.46
C ASN A 225 -70.34 -7.45 16.24
N THR A 226 -70.22 -8.79 16.19
CA THR A 226 -71.41 -9.65 16.08
C THR A 226 -72.33 -9.56 17.30
N ILE A 227 -71.75 -9.41 18.50
CA ILE A 227 -72.52 -9.26 19.74
C ILE A 227 -73.24 -7.91 19.73
N VAL A 228 -72.55 -6.83 19.37
CA VAL A 228 -73.15 -5.49 19.26
C VAL A 228 -74.31 -5.49 18.26
N ALA A 229 -74.12 -6.07 17.06
CA ALA A 229 -75.17 -6.18 16.05
C ALA A 229 -76.41 -6.95 16.57
N ARG A 230 -76.19 -8.07 17.28
CA ARG A 230 -77.29 -8.83 17.93
C ARG A 230 -78.01 -7.99 18.98
N GLN A 231 -77.29 -7.21 19.77
CA GLN A 231 -77.88 -6.32 20.77
C GLN A 231 -78.73 -5.22 20.12
N GLU A 232 -78.24 -4.59 19.05
CA GLU A 232 -79.01 -3.59 18.30
C GLU A 232 -80.28 -4.18 17.70
N GLU A 233 -80.24 -5.39 17.17
CA GLU A 233 -81.42 -6.02 16.61
C GLU A 233 -82.46 -6.38 17.69
N MET A 234 -82.00 -6.89 18.84
CA MET A 234 -82.89 -7.10 20.00
C MET A 234 -83.54 -5.79 20.44
N PHE A 235 -82.77 -4.69 20.49
CA PHE A 235 -83.27 -3.37 20.85
C PHE A 235 -84.32 -2.86 19.85
N ARG A 236 -84.08 -3.00 18.54
CA ARG A 236 -85.06 -2.65 17.50
C ARG A 236 -86.35 -3.46 17.62
N LYS A 237 -86.26 -4.77 17.83
CA LYS A 237 -87.44 -5.63 18.05
C LYS A 237 -88.26 -5.19 19.27
N MET A 238 -87.58 -4.79 20.36
CA MET A 238 -88.26 -4.26 21.54
C MET A 238 -88.94 -2.90 21.29
N GLN A 239 -88.32 -1.99 20.55
CA GLN A 239 -88.97 -0.71 20.18
C GLN A 239 -90.24 -0.92 19.34
N CYS A 240 -90.25 -1.89 18.42
CA CYS A 240 -91.44 -2.25 17.66
C CYS A 240 -92.56 -2.81 18.55
N PHE A 241 -92.22 -3.61 19.57
CA PHE A 241 -93.19 -4.15 20.53
C PHE A 241 -93.79 -3.06 21.44
N ALA A 242 -93.00 -2.07 21.84
CA ALA A 242 -93.47 -0.95 22.66
C ALA A 242 -94.44 -0.02 21.91
N ARG A 243 -94.29 0.14 20.59
CA ARG A 243 -95.18 1.00 19.77
C ARG A 243 -96.55 0.39 19.49
N SER A 244 -96.71 -0.94 19.60
CA SER A 244 -97.94 -1.65 19.26
C SER A 244 -98.91 -1.86 20.43
N SER A 245 -98.62 -1.38 21.64
CA SER A 245 -99.56 -1.43 22.79
C SER A 245 -99.31 -0.33 23.85
N PRO A 246 -100.14 0.73 23.91
CA PRO A 246 -99.93 1.90 24.79
C PRO A 246 -100.16 1.66 26.31
N SER A 247 -100.69 0.51 26.73
CA SER A 247 -101.05 0.24 28.13
C SER A 247 -99.96 -0.48 28.95
N ARG A 248 -98.71 -0.55 28.45
CA ARG A 248 -97.59 -1.27 29.10
C ARG A 248 -96.32 -0.44 29.29
N VAL A 249 -96.47 0.87 29.50
CA VAL A 249 -95.37 1.84 29.65
C VAL A 249 -94.52 1.59 30.91
N GLU A 250 -95.06 0.93 31.93
CA GLU A 250 -94.31 0.62 33.16
C GLU A 250 -93.29 -0.52 32.95
N ALA A 251 -93.56 -1.50 32.08
CA ALA A 251 -92.64 -2.60 31.82
C ALA A 251 -91.40 -2.17 31.02
N THR A 252 -91.55 -1.15 30.16
CA THR A 252 -90.44 -0.60 29.37
C THR A 252 -89.54 0.31 30.20
N GLN A 253 -90.06 1.03 31.20
CA GLN A 253 -89.25 1.85 32.12
C GLN A 253 -88.30 1.00 32.99
N THR A 254 -88.79 -0.10 33.55
CA THR A 254 -87.97 -0.98 34.40
C THR A 254 -86.83 -1.63 33.61
N TYR A 255 -87.07 -2.02 32.37
CA TYR A 255 -86.05 -2.66 31.53
C TYR A 255 -85.03 -1.68 30.95
N VAL A 256 -85.41 -0.44 30.63
CA VAL A 256 -84.46 0.62 30.23
C VAL A 256 -83.49 0.92 31.37
N ILE A 257 -83.97 0.93 32.61
CA ILE A 257 -83.11 1.09 33.80
C ILE A 257 -82.15 -0.10 33.93
N ILE A 258 -82.63 -1.34 33.75
CA ILE A 258 -81.76 -2.54 33.80
C ILE A 258 -80.71 -2.51 32.68
N PHE A 259 -81.09 -2.11 31.46
CA PHE A 259 -80.17 -2.03 30.33
C PHE A 259 -79.12 -0.93 30.53
N ALA A 260 -79.53 0.23 31.06
CA ALA A 260 -78.63 1.32 31.44
C ALA A 260 -77.67 0.88 32.57
N TYR A 261 -78.16 0.14 33.57
CA TYR A 261 -77.34 -0.44 34.62
C TYR A 261 -76.31 -1.44 34.08
N PHE A 262 -76.72 -2.31 33.16
CA PHE A 262 -75.82 -3.27 32.53
C PHE A 262 -74.73 -2.58 31.71
N PHE A 263 -75.07 -1.51 30.98
CA PHE A 263 -74.11 -0.73 30.21
C PHE A 263 -73.14 0.04 31.11
N PHE A 264 -73.64 0.65 32.19
CA PHE A 264 -72.84 1.37 33.18
C PHE A 264 -71.86 0.44 33.91
N MET A 265 -72.31 -0.75 34.31
CA MET A 265 -71.43 -1.76 34.92
C MET A 265 -70.36 -2.26 33.96
N LYS A 266 -70.69 -2.45 32.68
CA LYS A 266 -69.70 -2.81 31.65
C LYS A 266 -68.64 -1.72 31.45
N TYR A 267 -69.06 -0.45 31.46
CA TYR A 267 -68.18 0.70 31.29
C TYR A 267 -67.19 0.84 32.46
N ILE A 268 -67.64 0.68 33.71
CA ILE A 268 -66.77 0.69 34.89
C ILE A 268 -65.75 -0.45 34.85
N ASN A 269 -66.17 -1.65 34.44
CA ASN A 269 -65.26 -2.80 34.37
C ASN A 269 -64.18 -2.62 33.30
N MET A 270 -64.53 -2.03 32.15
CA MET A 270 -63.56 -1.70 31.10
C MET A 270 -62.55 -0.64 31.55
N TYR A 271 -63.01 0.41 32.26
CA TYR A 271 -62.14 1.47 32.78
C TYR A 271 -61.12 0.93 33.80
N ASN A 272 -61.55 0.02 34.68
CA ASN A 272 -60.66 -0.63 35.65
C ASN A 272 -59.64 -1.57 34.98
N LEU A 273 -60.00 -2.21 33.87
CA LEU A 273 -59.09 -3.09 33.12
C LEU A 273 -57.99 -2.28 32.40
N VAL A 274 -58.35 -1.16 31.79
CA VAL A 274 -57.41 -0.26 31.10
C VAL A 274 -56.51 0.47 32.10
N SER A 275 -57.05 0.89 33.25
CA SER A 275 -56.26 1.53 34.31
C SER A 275 -55.23 0.55 34.91
N ASN A 276 -55.58 -0.72 35.12
CA ASN A 276 -54.62 -1.71 35.63
C ASN A 276 -53.52 -2.06 34.62
N PHE A 277 -53.81 -2.03 33.32
CA PHE A 277 -52.79 -2.19 32.28
C PHE A 277 -51.81 -1.00 32.21
N ALA A 278 -52.29 0.23 32.45
CA ALA A 278 -51.45 1.42 32.48
C ALA A 278 -50.48 1.47 33.68
N TYR A 279 -50.86 0.88 34.82
CA TYR A 279 -49.97 0.75 36.00
C TYR A 279 -48.88 -0.32 35.86
N PHE A 280 -49.01 -1.24 34.89
CA PHE A 280 -48.03 -2.32 34.64
C PHE A 280 -46.95 -1.95 33.61
N LEU A 281 -47.09 -0.79 32.94
CA LEU A 281 -46.21 -0.30 31.88
C LEU A 281 -45.38 0.94 32.29
N LEU A 282 -45.43 1.32 33.57
CA LEU A 282 -44.59 2.32 34.24
C LEU A 282 -43.59 1.60 35.16
#